data_AF-A0A1G4NXT3-F1
#
_entry.id   AF-A0A1G4NXT3-F1
#
_cell.length_a   1.000
_cell.length_b   1.000
_cell.length_c   1.000
_cell.angle_alpha   90.00
_cell.angle_beta   90.00
_cell.angle_gamma   90.00
#
_symmetry.space_group_name_H-M   'P 1'
#
loop_
_entity.id
_entity.type
_entity.pdbx_description
1 polymer ?
#
loop_
_entity_poly.entity_id
_entity_poly.type
_entity_poly.pdbx_seq_one_letter_code
_entity_poly.pdbx_strand_id
1 'polypeptide(L)' 'MDNNLLKYLSTVPVIGAIWITFTAALVIEINRFFPDVLYFYL' A
#
# COMPACT_ATOMS: atom_id res chain seq x y z
N MET A 1 -19.90 3.96 -14.19
CA MET A 1 -19.13 4.61 -13.12
C MET A 1 -19.25 6.11 -13.29
N ASP A 2 -19.56 6.83 -12.22
CA ASP A 2 -19.63 8.29 -12.27
C ASP A 2 -18.24 8.87 -12.51
N ASN A 3 -18.06 9.60 -13.61
CA ASN A 3 -16.77 10.18 -13.99
C ASN A 3 -16.21 11.16 -12.94
N ASN A 4 -17.09 11.79 -12.15
CA ASN A 4 -16.71 12.70 -11.07
C ASN A 4 -16.09 11.96 -9.87
N LEU A 5 -16.59 10.75 -9.57
CA LEU A 5 -16.03 9.90 -8.52
C LEU A 5 -14.60 9.48 -8.88
N LEU A 6 -14.38 9.05 -10.13
CA LEU A 6 -13.04 8.67 -10.60
C LEU A 6 -12.06 9.84 -10.55
N LYS A 7 -12.48 11.05 -10.96
CA LYS A 7 -11.63 12.25 -10.84
C LYS A 7 -11.24 12.55 -9.39
N TYR A 8 -12.16 12.39 -8.45
CA TYR A 8 -11.87 12.57 -7.02
C TYR A 8 -10.85 11.53 -6.51
N LEU A 9 -11.05 10.25 -6.85
CA LEU A 9 -10.14 9.17 -6.47
C LEU A 9 -8.74 9.31 -7.09
N SER A 10 -8.64 9.92 -8.28
CA SER A 10 -7.36 10.19 -8.95
C SER A 10 -6.63 11.44 -8.44
N THR A 11 -7.16 12.16 -7.45
CA THR A 11 -6.44 13.30 -6.87
C THR A 11 -5.21 12.82 -6.08
N VAL A 12 -4.12 13.59 -6.13
CA VAL A 12 -2.84 13.31 -5.45
C VAL A 12 -3.00 12.84 -4.00
N PRO A 13 -3.75 13.53 -3.12
CA PRO A 13 -3.90 13.10 -1.73
C PRO A 13 -4.66 11.78 -1.59
N VAL A 14 -5.70 11.55 -2.40
CA VAL A 14 -6.55 10.36 -2.28
C VAL A 14 -5.84 9.13 -2.81
N ILE A 15 -5.22 9.22 -3.98
CA ILE A 15 -4.45 8.10 -4.54
C ILE A 15 -3.20 7.81 -3.71
N GLY A 16 -2.56 8.85 -3.16
CA GLY A 16 -1.43 8.71 -2.24
C GLY A 16 -1.82 7.97 -0.97
N ALA A 17 -2.97 8.29 -0.36
CA ALA A 17 -3.47 7.58 0.81
C ALA A 17 -3.77 6.10 0.51
N ILE A 18 -4.41 5.81 -0.63
CA ILE A 18 -4.69 4.42 -1.06
C ILE A 18 -3.38 3.66 -1.28
N TRP A 19 -2.42 4.26 -1.98
CA TRP A 19 -1.13 3.64 -2.29
C TRP A 19 -0.32 3.34 -1.03
N ILE A 20 -0.15 4.33 -0.15
CA ILE A 20 0.62 4.17 1.08
C ILE A 20 -0.07 3.17 2.02
N THR A 21 -1.39 3.19 2.13
CA THR A 21 -2.13 2.21 2.95
C THR A 21 -1.94 0.80 2.41
N PHE A 22 -2.03 0.62 1.09
CA PHE A 22 -1.80 -0.67 0.44
C PHE A 22 -0.36 -1.17 0.64
N THR A 23 0.64 -0.32 0.42
CA THR A 23 2.06 -0.66 0.64
C THR A 23 2.32 -0.97 2.12
N ALA A 24 1.77 -0.19 3.05
CA ALA A 24 1.94 -0.43 4.48
C ALA A 24 1.32 -1.77 4.89
N ALA A 25 0.10 -2.08 4.45
CA ALA A 25 -0.53 -3.37 4.71
C ALA A 25 0.33 -4.52 4.18
N LEU A 26 0.82 -4.43 2.94
CA LEU A 26 1.70 -5.42 2.34
C LEU A 26 2.96 -5.66 3.21
N VAL A 27 3.65 -4.58 3.61
CA VAL A 27 4.87 -4.68 4.44
C VAL A 27 4.58 -5.26 5.82
N ILE A 28 3.46 -4.90 6.44
CA ILE A 28 3.04 -5.45 7.74
C ILE A 28 2.79 -6.96 7.63
N GLU A 29 2.08 -7.38 6.59
CA GLU A 29 1.77 -8.80 6.36
C GLU A 29 3.05 -9.62 6.11
N ILE A 30 3.99 -9.09 5.32
CA ILE A 30 5.30 -9.73 5.12
C ILE A 30 6.03 -9.91 6.45
N ASN A 31 6.15 -8.86 7.27
CA ASN A 31 6.84 -8.95 8.56
C ASN A 31 6.08 -9.79 9.59
N ARG A 32 4.76 -9.98 9.43
CA ARG A 32 3.97 -10.89 10.27
C ARG A 32 4.24 -12.36 9.92
N PHE A 33 4.36 -12.70 8.64
CA PHE A 33 4.62 -14.07 8.20
C PHE A 33 6.10 -14.46 8.28
N PHE A 34 7.00 -13.51 8.05
CA PHE A 34 8.45 -13.70 8.09
C PHE A 34 9.06 -12.65 9.04
N PRO A 35 8.93 -12.85 10.36
CA PRO A 35 9.54 -11.93 11.32
C PRO A 35 11.07 -12.02 11.28
N ASP A 36 11.72 -10.90 11.60
CA ASP A 36 13.15 -10.81 11.91
C ASP A 36 14.12 -11.21 10.76
N VAL A 37 13.79 -10.85 9.52
CA VAL A 37 14.68 -11.02 8.36
C VAL A 37 15.75 -9.92 8.35
N LEU A 38 16.91 -10.20 8.97
CA LEU A 38 18.06 -9.28 8.98
C LEU A 38 18.89 -9.34 7.69
N TYR A 39 19.03 -10.54 7.11
CA TYR A 39 19.74 -10.76 5.85
C TYR A 39 19.16 -11.99 5.14
N PHE A 40 19.32 -12.05 3.83
CA PHE A 40 18.99 -13.25 3.06
C PHE A 40 20.17 -14.23 3.13
N TYR A 41 19.91 -15.48 3.52
CA TYR A 41 20.92 -16.52 3.70
C TYR A 41 21.44 -17.13 2.36
N LEU A 42 21.11 -16.52 1.22
CA LEU A 42 21.44 -17.04 -0.11
C LEU A 42 22.86 -16.67 -0.55
#